data_AF-A0AAD2ERX2-F1
#
_entry.id   AF-A0AAD2ERX2-F1
#
_cell.length_a   1.000
_cell.length_b   1.000
_cell.length_c   1.000
_cell.angle_alpha   90.00
_cell.angle_beta   90.00
_cell.angle_gamma   90.00
#
_symmetry.space_group_name_H-M   'P 1'
#
loop_
_entity.id
_entity.type
_entity.pdbx_description
1 polymer ?
#
loop_
_entity_poly.entity_id
_entity_poly.type
_entity_poly.pdbx_seq_one_letter_code
_entity_poly.pdbx_strand_id
1 'polypeptide(L)' 'MKEDQLTPWFPAEVKPVHVGVYEVEPMQLDSGFRWPIFSYWNGKLWGTACLSREDAEKWGLVFKTADQNRQWRGLRSKP' A
#
# COMPACT_ATOMS: atom_id res chain seq x y z
N MET A 1 -16.59 10.24 7.04
CA MET A 1 -16.22 11.07 5.87
C MET A 1 -14.76 10.79 5.54
N LYS A 2 -14.47 10.01 4.47
CA LYS A 2 -13.15 9.88 3.79
C LYS A 2 -13.09 8.78 2.70
N GLU A 3 -14.19 8.09 2.37
CA GLU A 3 -14.18 7.03 1.33
C GLU A 3 -14.10 7.56 -0.10
N ASP A 4 -14.62 8.77 -0.37
CA ASP A 4 -14.62 9.35 -1.73
C ASP A 4 -13.24 9.78 -2.26
N GLN A 5 -12.22 9.77 -1.39
CA GLN A 5 -10.85 10.17 -1.76
C GLN A 5 -9.95 8.99 -2.14
N LEU A 6 -10.45 7.76 -2.14
CA LEU A 6 -9.66 6.57 -2.48
C LEU A 6 -10.12 5.96 -3.80
N THR A 7 -9.17 5.40 -4.55
CA THR A 7 -9.51 4.59 -5.72
C THR A 7 -10.18 3.28 -5.26
N PRO A 8 -10.92 2.59 -6.14
CA PRO A 8 -11.21 1.19 -5.92
C PRO A 8 -9.93 0.40 -5.63
N TRP A 9 -10.09 -0.76 -4.98
CA TRP A 9 -9.01 -1.73 -4.84
C TRP A 9 -8.68 -2.32 -6.21
N PHE A 10 -7.40 -2.32 -6.54
CA PHE A 10 -6.85 -2.97 -7.72
C PHE A 10 -6.30 -4.35 -7.34
N PRO A 11 -6.42 -5.34 -8.25
CA PRO A 11 -5.87 -6.66 -8.03
C PRO A 11 -4.34 -6.63 -8.07
N ALA A 12 -3.69 -7.61 -7.46
CA ALA A 12 -2.25 -7.64 -7.25
C ALA A 12 -1.42 -7.71 -8.54
N GLU A 13 -2.01 -8.23 -9.62
CA GLU A 13 -1.43 -8.38 -10.94
C GLU A 13 -1.30 -7.02 -11.65
N VAL A 14 -2.17 -6.07 -11.32
CA VAL A 14 -2.11 -4.69 -11.83
C VAL A 14 -1.17 -3.91 -10.92
N LYS A 15 -0.03 -3.43 -11.43
CA LYS A 15 0.90 -2.62 -10.63
C LYS A 15 0.57 -1.13 -10.72
N PRO A 16 0.85 -0.33 -9.68
CA PRO A 16 0.66 1.12 -9.76
C PRO A 16 1.54 1.75 -10.84
N VAL A 17 0.97 2.71 -11.57
CA VAL A 17 1.69 3.49 -12.59
C VAL A 17 2.61 4.53 -11.94
N HIS A 18 2.20 5.10 -10.82
CA HIS A 18 2.96 6.12 -10.11
C HIS A 18 3.74 5.52 -8.95
N VAL A 19 4.92 6.07 -8.70
CA VAL A 19 5.72 5.75 -7.52
C VAL A 19 5.12 6.47 -6.31
N GLY A 20 5.10 5.81 -5.15
CA GLY A 20 4.60 6.40 -3.92
C GLY A 20 4.01 5.40 -2.94
N VAL A 21 3.34 5.92 -1.91
CA VAL A 21 2.70 5.13 -0.85
C VAL A 21 1.26 4.79 -1.23
N TYR A 22 0.91 3.53 -1.06
CA TYR A 22 -0.43 2.99 -1.30
C TYR A 22 -0.95 2.28 -0.06
N GLU A 23 -2.27 2.27 0.10
CA GLU A 23 -2.90 1.31 1.01
C GLU A 23 -2.88 -0.06 0.35
N VAL A 24 -2.47 -1.08 1.10
CA VAL A 24 -2.44 -2.47 0.64
C VAL A 24 -3.33 -3.33 1.53
N GLU A 25 -3.85 -4.42 0.98
CA GLU A 25 -4.66 -5.34 1.78
C GLU A 25 -3.80 -5.93 2.92
N PRO A 26 -4.30 -5.92 4.18
CA PRO A 26 -3.60 -6.56 5.28
C PRO A 26 -3.34 -8.03 4.94
N MET A 27 -2.11 -8.48 5.13
CA MET A 27 -1.83 -9.90 5.18
C MET A 27 -2.71 -10.45 6.31
N GLN A 28 -3.57 -11.45 6.04
CA GLN A 28 -4.56 -11.92 7.01
C GLN A 28 -3.90 -12.15 8.36
N LEU A 29 -4.20 -11.28 9.33
CA LEU A 29 -3.87 -11.52 10.73
C LEU A 29 -5.10 -12.18 11.34
N ASP A 30 -4.90 -13.34 11.96
CA ASP A 30 -5.95 -14.16 12.60
C ASP A 30 -6.77 -13.42 13.68
N SER A 31 -6.35 -12.20 14.05
CA SER A 31 -7.02 -11.36 15.06
C SER A 31 -8.33 -10.72 14.58
N GLY A 32 -8.70 -10.84 13.31
CA GLY A 32 -9.89 -10.19 12.74
C GLY A 32 -9.81 -8.66 12.67
N PHE A 33 -8.70 -8.07 13.15
CA PHE A 33 -8.49 -6.63 13.20
C PHE A 33 -7.82 -6.14 11.92
N ARG A 34 -8.54 -5.37 11.10
CA ARG A 34 -8.03 -4.78 9.85
C ARG A 34 -7.65 -3.31 10.06
N TRP A 35 -6.42 -3.05 10.48
CA TRP A 35 -5.84 -1.72 10.31
C TRP A 35 -5.43 -1.54 8.84
N PRO A 36 -5.60 -0.33 8.25
CA PRO A 36 -4.99 -0.05 6.96
C PRO A 36 -3.47 -0.18 7.10
N ILE A 37 -2.86 -0.96 6.22
CA ILE A 37 -1.41 -1.04 6.08
C ILE A 37 -0.99 -0.35 4.79
N PHE A 38 0.19 0.24 4.81
CA PHE A 38 0.72 1.04 3.73
C PHE A 38 2.01 0.43 3.22
N SER A 39 2.22 0.44 1.90
CA SER A 39 3.48 0.03 1.29
C SER A 39 3.89 1.03 0.22
N TYR A 40 5.19 1.24 0.10
CA TYR A 40 5.76 2.09 -0.94
C TYR A 40 6.01 1.27 -2.21
N TRP A 41 5.47 1.73 -3.33
CA TRP A 41 5.81 1.20 -4.65
C TRP A 41 6.92 2.05 -5.27
N ASN A 42 8.07 1.45 -5.53
CA ASN A 42 9.21 2.15 -6.13
C ASN A 42 9.23 2.12 -7.67
N GLY A 43 8.15 1.64 -8.30
CA GLY A 43 8.07 1.45 -9.76
C GLY A 43 8.46 0.04 -10.23
N LYS A 44 9.03 -0.79 -9.36
CA LYS A 44 9.42 -2.18 -9.65
C LYS A 44 9.04 -3.16 -8.57
N LEU A 45 9.17 -2.77 -7.31
CA LEU A 45 8.95 -3.60 -6.13
C LEU A 45 8.23 -2.83 -5.03
N TRP A 46 7.40 -3.56 -4.29
CA TRP A 46 6.79 -3.13 -3.05
C TRP A 46 7.81 -3.15 -1.90
N GLY A 47 7.76 -2.09 -1.09
CA GLY A 47 8.43 -1.96 0.18
C GLY A 47 7.75 -2.77 1.30
N THR A 48 8.40 -2.85 2.45
CA THR A 48 7.79 -3.39 3.68
C THR A 48 6.49 -2.65 4.00
N ALA A 49 5.49 -3.40 4.47
CA ALA A 49 4.24 -2.84 4.92
C ALA A 49 4.41 -2.17 6.29
N CYS A 50 3.88 -0.97 6.44
CA CYS A 50 3.92 -0.17 7.66
C CYS A 50 2.50 0.23 8.08
N LEU A 51 2.34 0.63 9.35
CA LEU A 51 1.06 1.09 9.90
C LEU A 51 0.78 2.57 9.61
N SER A 52 1.77 3.32 9.12
CA SER A 52 1.65 4.73 8.76
C SER A 52 2.17 4.96 7.33
N ARG A 53 1.70 6.05 6.69
CA ARG A 53 2.16 6.42 5.35
C ARG A 53 3.59 6.95 5.40
N GLU A 54 3.90 7.68 6.45
CA GLU A 54 5.18 8.31 6.70
C GLU A 54 6.28 7.25 6.87
N ASP A 55 6.00 6.18 7.62
CA ASP A 55 6.94 5.07 7.76
C ASP A 55 7.10 4.30 6.45
N ALA A 56 6.00 4.07 5.72
CA ALA A 56 6.07 3.41 4.42
C ALA A 56 6.92 4.21 3.43
N GLU A 57 6.78 5.55 3.40
CA GLU A 57 7.61 6.43 2.57
C GLU A 57 9.08 6.41 2.99
N LYS A 58 9.34 6.53 4.29
CA LYS A 58 10.69 6.57 4.85
C LYS A 58 11.45 5.25 4.67
N TRP A 59 10.79 4.12 4.90
CA TRP A 59 11.43 2.81 4.99
C TRP A 59 11.20 1.92 3.79
N GLY A 60 10.17 2.18 2.97
CA GLY A 60 9.78 1.32 1.85
C GLY A 60 10.77 1.28 0.69
N LEU A 61 11.71 2.22 0.63
CA LEU A 61 12.86 2.16 -0.29
C LEU A 61 14.00 1.28 0.23
N VAL A 62 14.15 1.18 1.55
CA VAL A 62 15.24 0.45 2.22
C VAL A 62 14.88 -1.03 2.36
N PHE A 63 13.68 -1.31 2.85
CA PHE A 63 13.21 -2.67 3.09
C PHE A 63 12.14 -3.04 2.08
N LYS A 64 12.41 -4.09 1.31
CA LYS A 64 11.49 -4.63 0.30
C LYS A 64 10.80 -5.85 0.88
N THR A 65 9.50 -5.95 0.67
CA THR A 65 8.77 -7.15 1.11
C THR A 65 9.06 -8.30 0.14
N ALA A 66 9.13 -9.54 0.65
CA ALA A 66 9.19 -10.72 -0.22
C ALA A 66 7.88 -10.93 -0.99
N ASP A 67 6.76 -10.49 -0.41
CA ASP A 67 5.44 -10.59 -1.02
C ASP A 67 5.14 -9.39 -1.91
N GLN A 68 5.32 -9.60 -3.21
CA GLN A 68 5.10 -8.61 -4.27
C GLN A 68 3.66 -8.64 -4.85
N ASN A 69 2.80 -9.53 -4.36
CA ASN A 69 1.43 -9.73 -4.85
C ASN A 69 0.43 -9.00 -3.94
N ARG A 70 0.59 -7.68 -3.85
CA ARG A 70 -0.25 -6.80 -3.03
C ARG A 70 -1.42 -6.23 -3.83
N GLN A 71 -2.65 -6.49 -3.37
CA GLN A 71 -3.80 -5.66 -3.74
C GLN A 71 -3.60 -4.26 -3.16
N TRP A 72 -4.00 -3.22 -3.90
CA TRP A 72 -3.69 -1.85 -3.53
C TRP A 72 -4.80 -0.86 -3.89
N ARG A 73 -4.83 0.28 -3.21
CA ARG A 73 -5.58 1.47 -3.62
C ARG A 73 -4.79 2.73 -3.31
N GLY A 74 -4.98 3.75 -4.15
CA GLY A 74 -4.34 5.05 -4.01
C GLY A 74 -5.32 6.13 -3.55
N LEU A 75 -4.79 7.34 -3.37
CA LEU A 75 -5.63 8.55 -3.29
C LEU A 75 -6.13 8.92 -4.70
N ARG A 76 -7.41 9.27 -4.83
CA ARG A 76 -8.01 9.81 -6.06
C ARG A 76 -7.47 11.20 -6.40
N SER A 77 -7.11 11.97 -5.39
CA SER A 77 -6.55 13.32 -5.55
C SER A 77 -5.23 13.38 -4.80
N LYS A 78 -4.21 13.98 -5.41
CA LYS A 78 -3.04 14.43 -4.64
C LYS A 78 -3.52 15.50 -3.65
N PRO A 79 -3.13 15.44 -2.37
CA PRO A 79 -3.40 16.53 -1.43
C PRO A 79 -2.74 17.83 -1.88
#